data_AF-F1SZS3-F1
#
_entry.id   AF-F1SZS3-F1
#
_cell.length_a   1.000
_cell.length_b   1.000
_cell.length_c   1.000
_cell.angle_alpha   90.00
_cell.angle_beta   90.00
_cell.angle_gamma   90.00
#
_symmetry.space_group_name_H-M   'P 1'
#
loop_
_entity.id
_entity.type
_entity.pdbx_description
1 polymer ?
#
loop_
_entity_poly.entity_id
_entity_poly.type
_entity_poly.pdbx_seq_one_letter_code
_entity_poly.pdbx_strand_id
1 'polypeptide(L)' 'MISEYQTKLLQEKIRLMKQYQAEKEFYRIEGLFIKGIDVKEIVKTFQKEYDPTFTFKGTPQALYKKIKIQLNKKSF' A
#
# COMPACT_ATOMS: atom_id res chain seq x y z
N MET A 1 -9.88 3.41 16.42
CA MET A 1 -8.52 3.60 16.95
C MET A 1 -7.54 3.19 15.86
N ILE A 2 -6.53 4.02 15.56
CA ILE A 2 -5.47 3.67 14.62
C ILE A 2 -4.50 2.72 15.34
N SER A 3 -4.09 1.66 14.66
CA SER A 3 -3.10 0.69 15.12
C SER A 3 -1.76 1.00 14.47
N GLU A 4 -0.82 1.45 15.31
CA GLU A 4 0.55 1.73 14.87
C GLU A 4 1.24 0.46 14.35
N TYR A 5 1.02 -0.68 15.02
CA TYR A 5 1.57 -1.97 14.60
C TYR A 5 1.10 -2.36 13.19
N GLN A 6 -0.21 -2.32 12.92
CA GLN A 6 -0.77 -2.70 11.62
C GLN A 6 -0.29 -1.76 10.50
N THR A 7 -0.16 -0.47 10.81
CA THR A 7 0.38 0.52 9.88
C THR A 7 1.84 0.20 9.54
N LYS A 8 2.70 0.00 10.54
CA LYS A 8 4.11 -0.35 10.33
C LYS A 8 4.29 -1.66 9.56
N LEU A 9 3.50 -2.69 9.87
CA LEU A 9 3.52 -3.96 9.16
C LEU A 9 3.21 -3.78 7.67
N LEU A 10 2.16 -3.02 7.35
CA LEU A 10 1.77 -2.78 5.96
C LEU A 10 2.84 -1.95 5.22
N GLN A 11 3.43 -0.93 5.86
CA GLN A 11 4.54 -0.18 5.27
C GLN A 11 5.70 -1.10 4.92
N GLU A 12 6.08 -1.99 5.83
CA GLU A 12 7.19 -2.91 5.61
C GLU A 12 6.90 -3.90 4.47
N LYS A 13 5.67 -4.42 4.39
CA LYS A 13 5.27 -5.28 3.26
C LYS A 13 5.37 -4.54 1.92
N ILE A 14 5.00 -3.26 1.86
CA ILE A 14 5.11 -2.44 0.65
C ILE A 14 6.57 -2.27 0.23
N ARG A 15 7.47 -1.97 1.18
CA ARG A 15 8.92 -1.84 0.93
C ARG A 15 9.54 -3.14 0.44
N LEU A 16 9.25 -4.25 1.12
CA LEU A 16 9.76 -5.57 0.75
C LEU A 16 9.27 -5.99 -0.64
N MET A 17 8.00 -5.73 -0.97
CA MET A 17 7.50 -6.01 -2.33
C MET A 17 8.28 -5.23 -3.39
N LYS A 18 8.65 -3.97 -3.11
CA LYS A 18 9.45 -3.17 -4.05
C LYS A 18 10.87 -3.72 -4.19
N GLN A 19 11.50 -4.02 -3.06
CA GLN A 19 12.86 -4.55 -2.99
C GLN A 19 13.00 -5.87 -3.76
N TYR A 20 12.01 -6.75 -3.65
CA TYR A 20 12.04 -8.09 -4.26
C TYR A 20 11.25 -8.19 -5.58
N GLN A 21 10.77 -7.07 -6.13
CA GLN A 21 9.97 -7.04 -7.37
C GLN A 21 8.78 -8.04 -7.33
N ALA A 22 8.10 -8.08 -6.18
CA ALA A 22 7.04 -9.01 -5.88
C ALA A 22 5.64 -8.37 -6.03
N GLU A 23 5.50 -7.31 -6.82
CA GLU A 23 4.25 -6.57 -7.02
C GLU A 23 3.11 -7.46 -7.51
N LYS A 24 3.43 -8.52 -8.28
CA LYS A 24 2.46 -9.54 -8.72
C LYS A 24 1.76 -10.27 -7.56
N GLU A 25 2.39 -10.32 -6.39
CA GLU A 25 1.86 -10.97 -5.18
C GLU A 25 1.09 -9.98 -4.27
N PHE A 26 0.86 -8.74 -4.70
CA PHE A 26 0.19 -7.70 -3.90
C PHE A 26 -1.18 -8.14 -3.36
N TYR A 27 -1.89 -9.03 -4.07
CA TYR A 27 -3.17 -9.59 -3.62
C TYR A 27 -3.08 -10.30 -2.26
N ARG A 28 -1.91 -10.86 -1.91
CA ARG A 28 -1.72 -11.58 -0.64
C ARG A 28 -1.84 -10.69 0.59
N ILE A 29 -1.62 -9.39 0.44
CA ILE A 29 -1.63 -8.45 1.56
C ILE A 29 -2.93 -7.66 1.69
N GLU A 30 -3.98 -8.00 0.91
CA GLU A 30 -5.29 -7.35 0.97
C GLU A 30 -5.86 -7.32 2.40
N GLY A 31 -5.67 -8.41 3.16
CA GLY A 31 -6.12 -8.53 4.55
C GLY A 31 -5.47 -7.55 5.53
N LEU A 32 -4.39 -6.86 5.14
CA LEU A 32 -3.75 -5.81 5.96
C LEU A 32 -4.40 -4.44 5.79
N PHE A 33 -5.26 -4.24 4.78
CA PHE A 33 -5.96 -2.99 4.54
C PHE A 33 -7.25 -2.90 5.36
N ILE A 34 -7.10 -2.88 6.68
CA ILE A 34 -8.19 -2.82 7.66
C ILE A 34 -8.43 -1.41 8.19
N LYS A 35 -9.62 -1.13 8.75
CA LYS A 35 -10.01 0.19 9.30
C LYS A 35 -9.03 0.78 10.34
N GLY A 36 -8.13 -0.03 10.90
CA GLY A 36 -7.13 0.39 11.88
C GLY A 36 -5.83 0.97 11.32
N ILE A 37 -5.57 0.94 10.01
CA ILE A 37 -4.32 1.50 9.47
C ILE A 37 -4.39 3.02 9.29
N ASP A 38 -3.25 3.70 9.38
CA ASP A 38 -3.12 5.08 8.96
C ASP A 38 -2.93 5.16 7.43
N VAL A 39 -4.04 5.46 6.73
CA VAL A 39 -4.06 5.62 5.27
C VAL A 39 -3.04 6.66 4.79
N LYS A 40 -2.83 7.77 5.51
CA LYS A 40 -1.91 8.82 5.06
C LYS A 40 -0.47 8.33 5.07
N GLU A 41 -0.07 7.60 6.10
CA GLU A 41 1.27 7.05 6.22
C GLU A 41 1.54 5.94 5.19
N ILE A 42 0.53 5.14 4.84
CA ILE A 42 0.65 4.18 3.74
C ILE A 42 0.79 4.89 2.39
N VAL A 43 0.02 5.96 2.15
CA VAL A 43 0.15 6.78 0.92
C VAL A 43 1.56 7.34 0.79
N LYS A 44 2.12 7.93 1.86
CA LYS A 44 3.50 8.44 1.87
C LYS A 44 4.53 7.34 1.57
N THR A 45 4.32 6.16 2.13
CA THR A 45 5.21 5.02 1.88
C THR A 45 5.15 4.61 0.42
N PHE A 46 3.95 4.47 -0.15
CA PHE A 46 3.79 4.15 -1.56
C PHE A 46 4.38 5.23 -2.48
N GLN A 47 4.25 6.51 -2.10
CA GLN A 47 4.87 7.62 -2.83
C GLN A 47 6.39 7.49 -2.90
N LYS A 48 7.02 7.15 -1.77
CA LYS A 48 8.47 6.99 -1.68
C LYS A 48 8.98 5.78 -2.48
N GLU A 49 8.28 4.65 -2.42
CA GLU A 49 8.77 3.39 -3.00
C GLU A 49 8.39 3.21 -4.48
N TYR A 50 7.27 3.78 -4.93
CA TYR A 50 6.73 3.50 -6.27
C TYR A 50 6.43 4.73 -7.12
N ASP A 51 5.76 5.73 -6.56
CA ASP A 51 5.21 6.84 -7.36
C ASP A 51 5.04 8.13 -6.54
N PRO A 52 6.00 9.07 -6.62
CA PRO A 52 5.96 10.32 -5.87
C PRO A 52 4.69 11.17 -6.09
N THR A 53 3.99 10.96 -7.20
CA THR A 53 2.77 11.70 -7.57
C THR A 53 1.48 11.02 -7.10
N PHE A 54 1.58 9.83 -6.49
CA PHE A 54 0.42 9.07 -6.03
C PHE A 54 -0.35 9.83 -4.96
N THR A 55 -1.63 10.09 -5.20
CA THR A 55 -2.51 10.77 -4.24
C THR A 55 -3.70 9.88 -3.90
N PHE A 56 -4.11 9.85 -2.64
CA PHE A 56 -5.32 9.13 -2.23
C PHE A 56 -5.91 9.68 -0.94
N LYS A 57 -7.25 9.67 -0.87
CA LYS A 57 -8.03 9.92 0.34
C LYS A 57 -9.22 8.96 0.31
N GLY A 58 -9.48 8.26 1.41
CA GLY A 58 -10.56 7.29 1.49
C GLY A 58 -10.29 6.19 2.52
N THR A 59 -10.98 5.07 2.37
CA THR A 59 -10.86 3.93 3.27
C THR A 59 -9.63 3.08 2.93
N PRO A 60 -9.12 2.29 3.89
CA PRO A 60 -8.07 1.29 3.65
C PRO A 60 -8.37 0.36 2.47
N GLN A 61 -9.59 -0.17 2.36
CA GLN A 61 -9.96 -1.05 1.25
C GLN A 61 -9.97 -0.33 -0.10
N ALA A 62 -10.40 0.93 -0.14
CA ALA A 62 -10.31 1.73 -1.35
C ALA A 62 -8.85 2.08 -1.71
N LEU A 63 -7.97 2.25 -0.72
CA LEU A 63 -6.54 2.43 -0.93
C LEU A 63 -5.94 1.18 -1.58
N TYR A 64 -6.24 -0.02 -1.07
CA TYR A 64 -5.81 -1.29 -1.67
C TYR A 64 -6.16 -1.36 -3.16
N LYS A 65 -7.43 -1.11 -3.50
CA LYS A 65 -7.90 -1.13 -4.89
C LYS A 65 -7.12 -0.14 -5.76
N LYS A 66 -6.90 1.08 -5.26
CA LYS A 66 -6.15 2.09 -6.01
C LYS A 66 -4.69 1.72 -6.22
N ILE A 67 -4.01 1.20 -5.18
CA ILE A 67 -2.63 0.72 -5.30
C ILE A 67 -2.55 -0.43 -6.32
N LYS A 68 -3.46 -1.42 -6.23
CA LYS A 68 -3.53 -2.54 -7.17
C LYS A 68 -3.63 -2.08 -8.62
N ILE A 69 -4.50 -1.10 -8.90
CA ILE A 69 -4.62 -0.50 -10.24
C ILE A 69 -3.31 0.17 -10.66
N GLN A 70 -2.66 0.92 -9.76
CA GLN A 70 -1.41 1.62 -10.06
C GLN A 70 -0.25 0.67 -10.35
N LEU A 71 -0.14 -0.43 -9.59
CA LEU A 71 0.88 -1.46 -9.81
C LEU A 71 0.67 -2.15 -11.17
N ASN A 72 -0.56 -2.51 -11.52
CA ASN A 72 -0.87 -3.15 -12.79
C ASN A 72 -0.59 -2.25 -14.01
N LYS A 73 -0.72 -0.92 -13.86
CA LYS A 73 -0.40 0.03 -14.95
C LYS A 73 1.10 0.11 -15.25
N LYS A 74 1.97 -0.22 -14.29
CA LYS A 74 3.43 -0.18 -14.47
C LYS A 74 4.02 -1.50 -14.99
N SER A 75 3.20 -2.54 -15.20
CA SER A 75 3.65 -3.85 -15.68
C SER A 75 3.62 -4.01 -17.21
N PHE A 76 3.60 -2.91 -17.98
CA PHE A 76 3.69 -2.89 -19.44
C PHE A 76 4.83 -1.99 -19.90
#